data_AF-A0A937VWU0-F1
#
_entry.id   AF-A0A937VWU0-F1
#
_cell.length_a   1.000
_cell.length_b   1.000
_cell.length_c   1.000
_cell.angle_alpha   90.00
_cell.angle_beta   90.00
_cell.angle_gamma   90.00
#
_symmetry.space_group_name_H-M   'P 1'
#
loop_
_entity.id
_entity.type
_entity.pdbx_description
1 polymer ?
#
loop_
_entity_poly.entity_id
_entity_poly.type
_entity_poly.pdbx_seq_one_letter_code
_entity_poly.pdbx_strand_id
1 'polypeptide(L)'
;MRDAMDTKKYVEGMQNWAKVVSKAWTDEKFKKRLSLETNKVLLEEGVPIDSDFQYKILENTKDEINFIIPIERKLIRPKKLNKPTNTSKPIKFKPL
;
A
#
# COMPACT_ATOMS: atom_id res chain seq x y z
N MET A 1 -9.92 8.25 -7.79
CA MET A 1 -8.75 9.03 -7.31
C MET A 1 -7.59 8.08 -7.09
N ARG A 2 -7.06 7.57 -8.19
CA ARG A 2 -5.84 6.76 -8.27
C ARG A 2 -5.03 7.31 -9.45
N ASP A 3 -5.07 8.63 -9.59
CA ASP A 3 -4.28 9.36 -10.56
C ASP A 3 -2.91 9.47 -9.91
N ALA A 4 -1.98 8.67 -10.42
CA ALA A 4 -0.55 8.74 -10.20
C ALA A 4 -0.13 9.39 -8.87
N MET A 5 -0.01 8.58 -7.80
CA MET A 5 1.04 8.90 -6.83
C MET A 5 2.30 9.12 -7.66
N ASP A 6 2.87 10.33 -7.59
CA ASP A 6 4.04 10.75 -8.34
C ASP A 6 5.06 9.61 -8.34
N THR A 7 5.24 8.97 -9.50
CA THR A 7 6.07 7.78 -9.67
C THR A 7 7.46 8.00 -9.08
N LYS A 8 7.96 9.24 -9.15
CA LYS A 8 9.23 9.64 -8.55
C LYS A 8 9.24 9.44 -7.03
N LYS A 9 8.21 9.95 -6.34
CA LYS A 9 8.06 9.83 -4.88
C LYS A 9 7.92 8.37 -4.43
N TYR A 10 7.27 7.53 -5.22
CA TYR A 10 7.15 6.09 -4.92
C TYR A 10 8.50 5.36 -5.05
N VAL A 11 9.27 5.66 -6.11
CA VAL A 11 10.61 5.09 -6.32
C VAL A 11 11.57 5.55 -5.22
N GLU A 12 11.54 6.83 -4.85
CA GLU A 12 12.33 7.37 -3.72
C GLU A 12 11.96 6.66 -2.40
N GLY A 13 10.67 6.44 -2.15
CA GLY A 13 10.19 5.68 -0.99
C GLY A 13 10.73 4.24 -0.92
N MET A 14 10.83 3.55 -2.08
CA MET A 14 11.42 2.21 -2.16
C MET A 14 12.93 2.21 -1.89
N GLN A 15 13.65 3.23 -2.36
CA GLN A 15 15.07 3.40 -2.04
C GLN A 15 15.30 3.67 -0.56
N ASN A 16 14.44 4.48 0.06
CA ASN A 16 14.50 4.75 1.50
C ASN A 16 14.22 3.49 2.32
N TRP A 17 13.29 2.64 1.89
CA TRP A 17 13.07 1.35 2.54
C TRP A 17 14.32 0.46 2.54
N ALA A 18 15.04 0.37 1.42
CA ALA A 18 16.29 -0.40 1.36
C ALA A 18 17.37 0.12 2.34
N LYS A 19 17.43 1.44 2.55
CA LYS A 19 18.33 2.06 3.55
C LYS A 19 17.91 1.71 4.97
N VAL A 20 16.61 1.76 5.27
CA VAL A 20 16.06 1.34 6.57
C VAL A 20 16.42 -0.11 6.89
N VAL A 21 16.25 -1.02 5.92
CA VAL A 21 16.62 -2.43 6.08
C VAL A 21 18.11 -2.59 6.35
N SER A 22 18.96 -1.95 5.53
CA SER A 22 20.42 -2.01 5.71
C SER A 22 20.85 -1.51 7.09
N LYS A 23 20.27 -0.39 7.54
CA LYS A 23 20.52 0.20 8.86
C LYS A 23 20.08 -0.72 9.99
N ALA A 24 18.91 -1.36 9.86
CA ALA A 24 18.41 -2.32 10.85
C ALA A 24 19.31 -3.55 11.02
N TRP A 25 20.00 -4.00 9.97
CA TRP A 25 20.97 -5.09 10.09
C TRP A 25 22.26 -4.71 10.80
N THR A 26 22.70 -3.45 10.69
CA THR A 26 23.97 -2.99 11.28
C THR A 26 23.82 -2.30 12.64
N ASP A 27 22.61 -1.84 12.99
CA ASP A 27 22.32 -1.11 14.22
C ASP A 27 21.14 -1.74 14.97
N GLU A 28 21.48 -2.54 15.98
CA GLU A 28 20.51 -3.20 16.86
C GLU A 28 19.63 -2.23 17.66
N LYS A 29 20.14 -1.04 18.01
CA LYS A 29 19.32 -0.03 18.71
C LYS A 29 18.29 0.56 17.76
N PHE A 30 18.70 0.83 16.52
CA PHE A 30 17.78 1.28 15.47
C PHE A 30 16.72 0.22 15.18
N LYS A 31 17.10 -1.05 15.03
CA LYS A 31 16.14 -2.15 14.77
C LYS A 31 15.09 -2.30 15.88
N LYS A 32 15.52 -2.22 17.15
CA LYS A 32 14.60 -2.21 18.30
C LYS A 32 13.63 -1.04 18.24
N ARG A 33 14.13 0.17 17.95
CA ARG A 33 13.29 1.37 17.80
C ARG A 33 12.32 1.25 16.62
N LEU A 34 12.78 0.75 15.48
CA LEU A 34 11.97 0.51 14.28
C LEU A 34 10.79 -0.43 14.57
N SER A 35 10.97 -1.42 15.45
CA SER A 35 9.91 -2.35 15.85
C SER A 35 8.93 -1.76 16.88
N LEU A 36 9.36 -0.81 17.71
CA LEU A 36 8.53 -0.17 18.75
C LEU A 36 7.81 1.08 18.26
N GLU A 37 8.45 1.88 17.41
CA GLU A 37 8.00 3.18 16.92
C GLU A 37 7.87 3.19 15.39
N THR A 38 7.36 2.11 14.79
CA THR A 38 7.41 1.87 13.33
C THR A 38 7.00 3.07 12.48
N ASN A 39 5.81 3.64 12.69
CA ASN A 39 5.33 4.75 11.87
C ASN A 39 6.24 5.97 11.96
N LYS A 40 6.73 6.29 13.16
CA LYS A 40 7.60 7.45 13.39
C LYS A 40 8.96 7.25 12.72
N VAL A 41 9.57 6.08 12.86
CA VAL A 41 10.87 5.77 12.23
C VAL A 41 10.75 5.76 10.70
N LEU A 42 9.69 5.19 10.14
CA LEU A 42 9.48 5.18 8.69
C LEU A 42 9.33 6.60 8.12
N LEU A 43 8.59 7.49 8.81
CA LEU A 43 8.46 8.89 8.42
C LEU A 43 9.79 9.65 8.52
N GLU A 44 10.55 9.47 9.60
CA GLU A 44 11.87 10.08 9.79
C GLU A 44 12.86 9.66 8.69
N GLU A 45 12.78 8.41 8.22
CA GLU A 45 13.63 7.86 7.17
C GLU A 45 13.08 8.12 5.75
N GLY A 46 11.97 8.87 5.64
CA GLY A 46 11.40 9.29 4.36
C GLY A 46 10.68 8.18 3.60
N VAL A 47 10.21 7.13 4.28
CA VAL A 47 9.36 6.09 3.71
C VAL A 47 7.90 6.57 3.73
N PRO A 48 7.21 6.62 2.56
CA PRO A 48 5.83 7.06 2.52
C PRO A 48 4.91 6.03 3.20
N ILE A 49 4.18 6.48 4.22
CA ILE A 49 3.16 5.69 4.91
C ILE A 49 1.86 6.50 4.99
N ASP A 50 0.74 5.79 5.13
CA ASP A 50 -0.60 6.35 5.25
C ASP A 50 -1.10 6.13 6.69
N SER A 51 -1.52 7.21 7.35
CA SER A 51 -1.91 7.20 8.76
C SER A 51 -3.12 6.34 9.08
N ASP A 52 -3.94 6.00 8.08
CA ASP A 52 -5.12 5.14 8.26
C ASP A 52 -4.74 3.67 8.42
N PHE A 53 -3.47 3.31 8.18
CA PHE A 53 -2.95 1.97 8.34
C PHE A 53 -2.02 1.85 9.54
N GLN A 54 -2.11 0.69 10.20
CA GLN A 54 -1.12 0.25 11.17
C GLN A 54 -0.04 -0.56 10.46
N TYR A 55 1.22 -0.16 10.61
CA TYR A 55 2.38 -0.86 10.06
C TYR A 55 3.07 -1.66 11.16
N LYS A 56 3.47 -2.89 10.83
CA LYS A 56 4.23 -3.77 11.72
C LYS A 56 5.45 -4.30 10.98
N ILE A 57 6.57 -4.35 11.68
CA ILE A 57 7.83 -4.92 11.17
C ILE A 57 7.90 -6.40 11.55
N LEU A 58 8.18 -7.24 10.56
CA LEU A 58 8.45 -8.66 10.72
C LEU A 58 9.81 -8.93 10.09
N GLU A 59 10.74 -9.50 10.86
CA GLU A 59 12.06 -9.89 10.39
C GLU A 59 12.08 -11.40 10.16
N ASN A 60 12.53 -11.81 8.98
CA ASN A 60 12.81 -13.23 8.72
C ASN A 60 14.08 -13.63 9.45
N THR A 61 14.10 -14.86 9.96
CA THR A 61 15.27 -15.44 10.62
C THR A 61 15.76 -16.66 9.83
N LYS A 62 16.78 -17.35 10.35
CA LYS A 62 17.28 -18.58 9.73
C LYS A 62 16.23 -19.70 9.70
N ASP A 63 15.34 -19.71 10.69
CA ASP A 63 14.39 -20.81 10.93
C ASP A 63 12.93 -20.38 10.75
N GLU A 64 12.66 -19.10 10.49
CA GLU A 64 11.31 -18.54 10.34
C GLU A 64 11.22 -17.57 9.15
N ILE A 65 10.28 -17.83 8.24
CA ILE A 65 9.95 -16.95 7.11
C ILE A 65 8.50 -16.48 7.23
N ASN A 66 8.31 -15.16 7.17
CA ASN A 66 7.01 -14.51 7.23
C ASN A 66 6.40 -14.37 5.83
N PHE A 67 5.16 -14.81 5.66
CA PHE A 67 4.37 -14.59 4.45
C PHE A 67 3.21 -13.62 4.72
N ILE A 68 3.08 -12.60 3.87
CA ILE A 68 1.97 -11.65 3.93
C ILE A 68 0.87 -12.11 2.99
N ILE A 69 -0.30 -12.40 3.54
CA ILE A 69 -1.51 -12.65 2.76
C ILE A 69 -2.18 -11.29 2.50
N PRO A 70 -2.31 -10.85 1.24
CA PRO A 70 -2.96 -9.59 0.93
C PRO A 70 -4.45 -9.63 1.32
N ILE A 71 -5.01 -8.47 1.66
CA ILE A 71 -6.44 -8.32 1.90
C ILE A 71 -7.26 -8.83 0.70
N GLU A 72 -8.35 -9.55 0.99
CA GLU A 72 -9.21 -10.10 -0.05
C GLU A 72 -9.76 -8.98 -0.94
N ARG A 73 -9.57 -9.10 -2.25
CA ARG A 73 -9.96 -8.08 -3.25
C ARG A 73 -11.42 -7.63 -3.11
N LYS A 74 -12.33 -8.52 -2.69
CA LYS A 74 -13.75 -8.20 -2.51
C LYS A 74 -14.01 -7.19 -1.39
N LEU A 75 -13.13 -7.10 -0.40
CA LEU A 75 -13.23 -6.17 0.72
C LEU A 75 -12.79 -4.74 0.37
N ILE A 76 -12.03 -4.58 -0.72
CA ILE A 76 -11.49 -3.29 -1.18
C ILE A 76 -12.32 -2.71 -2.34
N ARG A 77 -13.19 -3.51 -2.97
CA ARG A 77 -14.14 -2.97 -3.96
C ARG A 77 -15.31 -2.33 -3.21
N PRO A 78 -15.65 -1.06 -3.46
CA PRO A 78 -16.87 -0.49 -2.92
C PRO A 78 -18.08 -1.35 -3.36
N LYS A 79 -18.92 -1.75 -2.38
CA LYS A 79 -20.16 -2.49 -2.63
C LYS A 79 -21.09 -1.62 -3.47
N LYS A 80 -21.23 -1.94 -4.76
CA LYS A 80 -22.08 -1.29 -5.79
C LYS A 80 -21.56 0.07 -6.29
N LEU A 81 -20.86 0.04 -7.42
CA LEU A 81 -21.03 1.10 -8.41
C LEU A 81 -22.45 0.93 -8.96
N ASN A 82 -23.35 1.87 -8.65
CA ASN A 82 -24.64 1.93 -9.33
C ASN A 82 -24.33 1.98 -10.83
N LYS A 83 -24.63 0.88 -11.55
CA LYS A 83 -24.65 0.94 -13.01
C LYS A 83 -25.68 2.03 -13.35
N PRO A 84 -25.36 3.04 -14.16
CA PRO A 84 -26.39 3.92 -14.67
C PRO A 84 -27.42 3.02 -15.36
N THR A 85 -28.65 3.02 -14.83
CA THR A 85 -29.80 2.42 -15.49
C THR A 85 -29.99 3.18 -16.78
N ASN A 86 -29.38 2.70 -17.87
CA ASN A 86 -29.65 3.22 -19.19
C ASN A 86 -31.05 2.74 -19.60
N THR A 87 -32.07 3.51 -19.22
CA THR A 87 -33.43 3.41 -19.74
C THR A 87 -33.54 4.21 -21.05
N SER A 88 -32.68 3.95 -22.03
CA SER A 88 -32.98 4.34 -23.40
C SER A 88 -33.82 3.24 -24.05
N LYS A 89 -35.13 3.51 -24.18
CA LYS A 89 -36.02 2.75 -25.05
C LYS A 89 -35.38 2.62 -26.44
N PRO A 90 -35.47 1.46 -27.12
CA PRO A 90 -34.94 1.32 -28.46
C PRO A 90 -35.68 2.25 -29.42
N ILE A 91 -34.95 3.14 -30.10
CA ILE A 91 -35.47 3.97 -31.18
C ILE A 91 -35.78 3.03 -32.34
N LYS A 92 -37.07 2.85 -32.65
CA LYS A 92 -37.49 2.09 -33.85
C LYS A 92 -37.26 2.96 -35.07
N PHE A 93 -36.28 2.61 -35.90
CA PHE A 93 -36.17 3.16 -37.25
C PHE A 93 -37.25 2.52 -38.15
N LYS A 94 -38.04 3.34 -38.85
CA LYS A 94 -38.86 2.91 -39.99
C LYS A 94 -38.08 3.23 -41.28
N PRO A 95 -37.90 2.28 -42.20
CA PRO A 95 -37.34 2.59 -43.52
C PRO A 95 -38.37 3.33 -44.38
N LEU A 96 -37.86 4.19 -45.29
CA LEU A 96 -38.64 4.87 -46.33
C LEU A 96 -39.12 3.90 -47.41
#